data_AF-A0A8S0YWV6-F1
#
_entry.id   AF-A0A8S0YWV6-F1
#
_cell.length_a   1.000
_cell.length_b   1.000
_cell.length_c   1.000
_cell.angle_alpha   90.00
_cell.angle_beta   90.00
_cell.angle_gamma   90.00
#
_symmetry.space_group_name_H-M   'P 1'
#
loop_
_entity.id
_entity.type
_entity.pdbx_description
1 polymer ?
#
loop_
_entity_poly.entity_id
_entity_poly.type
_entity_poly.pdbx_seq_one_letter_code
_entity_poly.pdbx_strand_id
1 'polypeptide(L)'
;MNLISLIFLVATAATTLCAQEPRFYNLEDAPQLFEKFIVDNDRHYKDEADRKQHYEAFLNTLKYINEANAEQSDYTLGITLFADQTETERRQRPSGIRFD
;
A
#
# COMPACT_ATOMS: atom_id res chain seq x y z
N MET A 1 7.24 7.85 -49.64
CA MET A 1 6.91 7.33 -48.30
C MET A 1 8.21 6.99 -47.60
N ASN A 2 8.54 7.72 -46.52
CA ASN A 2 9.81 7.57 -45.80
C ASN A 2 9.87 6.23 -45.04
N LEU A 3 10.96 5.49 -45.25
CA LEU A 3 11.23 4.15 -44.71
C LEU A 3 11.51 4.11 -43.19
N ILE A 4 11.40 5.26 -42.50
CA ILE A 4 11.71 5.40 -41.07
C ILE A 4 10.47 5.16 -40.18
N SER A 5 9.29 4.97 -40.77
CA SER A 5 8.04 4.82 -40.01
C SER A 5 7.65 3.36 -39.70
N LEU A 6 8.53 2.39 -39.94
CA LEU A 6 8.24 0.95 -39.83
C LEU A 6 8.91 0.27 -38.61
N ILE A 7 9.18 1.03 -37.54
CA ILE A 7 9.62 0.49 -36.24
C ILE A 7 8.80 1.13 -35.10
N PHE A 8 7.49 1.28 -35.29
CA PHE A 8 6.58 1.15 -34.15
C PHE A 8 6.26 -0.33 -34.00
N LEU A 9 7.28 -1.02 -33.49
CA LEU A 9 7.19 -2.34 -32.91
C LEU A 9 5.91 -2.37 -32.06
N VAL A 10 4.94 -3.13 -32.55
CA VAL A 10 3.84 -3.65 -31.74
C VAL A 10 4.52 -4.51 -30.67
N ALA A 11 4.95 -3.85 -29.59
CA ALA A 11 5.34 -4.52 -28.37
C ALA A 11 4.04 -5.05 -27.78
N THR A 12 3.71 -6.27 -28.19
CA THR A 12 2.77 -7.13 -27.51
C THR A 12 3.22 -7.26 -26.06
N ALA A 13 2.81 -6.33 -25.20
CA ALA A 13 2.64 -6.65 -23.80
C ALA A 13 1.45 -7.62 -23.79
N ALA A 14 1.75 -8.91 -23.91
CA ALA A 14 0.84 -9.94 -23.44
C ALA A 14 0.43 -9.49 -22.05
N THR A 15 -0.80 -9.00 -21.93
CA THR A 15 -1.44 -8.74 -20.64
C THR A 15 -1.64 -10.12 -20.04
N THR A 16 -0.57 -10.64 -19.46
CA THR A 16 -0.65 -11.71 -18.50
C THR A 16 -1.69 -11.24 -17.49
N LEU A 17 -2.80 -11.98 -17.40
CA LEU A 17 -3.60 -12.08 -16.18
C LEU A 17 -2.70 -12.72 -15.12
N CYS A 18 -1.55 -12.11 -14.82
CA CYS A 18 -0.68 -12.55 -13.75
C CYS A 18 -1.41 -12.11 -12.49
N ALA A 19 -1.94 -13.08 -11.75
CA ALA A 19 -2.15 -12.92 -10.33
C ALA A 19 -0.91 -12.19 -9.78
N GLN A 20 -1.11 -11.01 -9.19
CA GLN A 20 -0.02 -10.31 -8.53
C GLN A 20 0.48 -11.25 -7.44
N GLU A 21 1.72 -11.71 -7.53
CA GLU A 21 2.36 -12.51 -6.49
C GLU A 21 2.13 -11.84 -5.12
N PRO A 22 1.81 -12.61 -4.06
CA PRO A 22 1.57 -12.05 -2.74
C PRO A 22 2.75 -11.18 -2.31
N ARG A 23 2.46 -9.92 -2.01
CA ARG A 23 3.49 -8.96 -1.62
C ARG A 23 3.82 -9.14 -0.15
N PHE A 24 5.08 -9.46 0.13
CA PHE A 24 5.64 -9.49 1.49
C PHE A 24 6.59 -8.31 1.69
N TYR A 25 6.55 -7.72 2.89
CA TYR A 25 7.42 -6.64 3.30
C TYR A 25 8.43 -7.12 4.33
N ASN A 26 9.72 -6.79 4.15
CA ASN A 26 10.69 -6.95 5.23
C ASN A 26 10.45 -5.83 6.26
N LEU A 27 10.29 -6.21 7.54
CA LEU A 27 10.05 -5.23 8.61
C LEU A 27 11.28 -4.36 8.89
N GLU A 28 12.49 -4.79 8.50
CA GLU A 28 13.70 -3.97 8.58
C GLU A 28 13.66 -2.77 7.63
N ASP A 29 12.89 -2.88 6.53
CA ASP A 29 12.70 -1.81 5.55
C ASP A 29 11.55 -0.85 5.95
N ALA A 30 10.90 -1.08 7.09
CA ALA A 30 9.76 -0.28 7.54
C ALA A 30 10.05 1.22 7.64
N PRO A 31 11.23 1.69 8.12
CA PRO A 31 11.54 3.13 8.12
C PRO A 31 11.48 3.74 6.71
N GLN A 32 12.11 3.10 5.73
CA GLN A 32 12.18 3.59 4.35
C GLN A 32 10.82 3.52 3.65
N LEU A 33 10.06 2.45 3.90
CA LEU A 33 8.69 2.30 3.42
C LEU A 33 7.76 3.37 4.00
N PHE A 34 7.96 3.75 5.27
CA PHE A 34 7.18 4.80 5.91
C PHE A 34 7.50 6.19 5.34
N GLU A 35 8.78 6.53 5.11
CA GLU A 35 9.12 7.79 4.44
C GLU A 35 8.50 7.86 3.04
N LYS A 36 8.58 6.75 2.28
CA LYS A 36 7.93 6.67 0.97
C LYS A 36 6.41 6.85 1.07
N PHE A 37 5.78 6.18 2.03
CA PHE A 37 4.35 6.29 2.27
C PHE A 37 3.93 7.73 2.60
N ILE A 38 4.70 8.45 3.43
CA ILE A 38 4.46 9.86 3.77
C ILE A 38 4.44 10.72 2.52
N VAL A 39 5.44 10.57 1.65
CA VAL A 39 5.56 11.34 0.41
C VAL A 39 4.47 10.97 -0.58
N ASP A 40 4.25 9.68 -0.82
CA ASP A 40 3.28 9.18 -1.79
C ASP A 40 1.83 9.54 -1.43
N ASN A 41 1.51 9.70 -0.14
CA ASN A 41 0.16 9.95 0.37
C ASN A 41 -0.01 11.34 1.01
N ASP A 42 0.95 12.24 0.79
CA ASP A 42 0.96 13.61 1.32
C ASP A 42 0.59 13.67 2.81
N ARG A 43 1.27 12.85 3.63
CA ARG A 43 1.01 12.81 5.07
C ARG A 43 1.69 13.96 5.79
N HIS A 44 0.93 14.59 6.68
CA HIS A 44 1.39 15.65 7.57
C HIS A 44 1.04 15.26 9.00
N TYR A 45 2.04 15.18 9.87
CA TYR A 45 1.88 14.88 11.29
C TYR A 45 2.08 16.15 12.11
N LYS A 46 1.33 16.26 13.21
CA LYS A 46 1.32 17.45 14.06
C LYS A 46 2.69 17.70 14.72
N ASP A 47 3.31 16.63 15.21
CA ASP A 47 4.59 16.65 15.92
C ASP A 47 5.28 15.27 15.84
N GLU A 48 6.46 15.13 16.44
CA GLU A 48 7.18 13.86 16.44
C GLU A 48 6.44 12.73 17.18
N ALA A 49 5.66 13.06 18.22
CA ALA A 49 4.93 12.04 18.98
C ALA A 49 3.78 11.47 18.12
N ASP A 50 3.07 12.34 17.41
CA ASP A 50 2.05 11.98 16.42
C ASP A 50 2.65 11.12 15.30
N ARG A 51 3.76 11.58 14.72
CA ARG A 51 4.50 10.82 13.69
C ARG A 51 4.92 9.43 14.18
N LYS A 52 5.39 9.32 15.42
CA LYS A 52 5.78 8.05 16.02
C LYS A 52 4.58 7.11 16.17
N GLN A 53 3.43 7.62 16.60
CA GLN A 53 2.20 6.82 16.74
C GLN A 53 1.74 6.28 15.37
N HIS A 54 1.82 7.10 14.33
CA HIS A 54 1.51 6.68 12.96
C HIS A 54 2.53 5.68 12.40
N TYR A 55 3.82 5.83 12.73
CA TYR A 55 4.84 4.83 12.36
C TYR A 55 4.59 3.47 13.02
N GLU A 56 4.23 3.45 14.30
CA GLU A 56 3.88 2.22 15.01
C GLU A 56 2.64 1.54 14.40
N ALA A 57 1.62 2.33 14.02
CA ALA A 57 0.46 1.83 13.28
C ALA A 57 0.85 1.26 11.92
N PHE A 58 1.70 1.95 11.16
CA PHE A 58 2.23 1.49 9.89
C PHE A 58 2.97 0.16 10.00
N LEU A 59 3.85 0.01 11.00
CA LEU A 59 4.57 -1.24 11.25
C LEU A 59 3.60 -2.40 11.54
N ASN A 60 2.52 -2.14 12.30
CA ASN A 60 1.50 -3.14 12.58
C ASN A 60 0.71 -3.52 11.32
N THR A 61 0.42 -2.56 10.43
CA THR A 61 -0.18 -2.86 9.13
C THR A 61 0.73 -3.74 8.27
N LEU A 62 2.05 -3.51 8.23
CA LEU A 62 2.97 -4.36 7.45
C LEU A 62 2.95 -5.81 7.95
N LYS A 63 2.94 -6.01 9.27
CA LYS A 63 2.82 -7.35 9.87
C LYS A 63 1.51 -8.03 9.46
N TYR A 64 0.40 -7.32 9.59
CA TYR A 64 -0.92 -7.83 9.20
C TYR A 64 -0.98 -8.19 7.71
N ILE A 65 -0.41 -7.36 6.83
CA ILE A 65 -0.37 -7.66 5.39
C ILE A 65 0.43 -8.94 5.13
N ASN A 66 1.60 -9.10 5.77
CA ASN A 66 2.42 -10.30 5.60
C ASN A 66 1.70 -11.56 6.09
N GLU A 67 1.08 -11.51 7.27
CA GLU A 67 0.32 -12.62 7.84
C GLU A 67 -0.86 -12.99 6.92
N ALA A 68 -1.67 -12.01 6.54
CA ALA A 68 -2.80 -12.24 5.66
C ALA A 68 -2.35 -12.82 4.31
N ASN A 69 -1.35 -12.23 3.65
CA ASN A 69 -0.85 -12.69 2.36
C ASN A 69 -0.17 -14.07 2.42
N ALA A 70 0.23 -14.55 3.60
CA ALA A 70 0.73 -15.92 3.78
C ALA A 70 -0.41 -16.95 3.92
N GLU A 71 -1.57 -16.55 4.44
CA GLU A 71 -2.69 -17.44 4.73
C GLU A 71 -3.70 -17.58 3.58
N GLN A 72 -3.88 -16.54 2.78
CA GLN A 72 -4.91 -16.47 1.72
C GLN A 72 -4.32 -16.43 0.30
N SER A 73 -4.96 -17.11 -0.64
CA SER A 73 -4.54 -17.19 -2.04
C SER A 73 -5.40 -16.37 -3.01
N ASP A 74 -6.58 -15.92 -2.57
CA ASP A 74 -7.61 -15.38 -3.47
C ASP A 74 -7.45 -13.87 -3.71
N TYR A 75 -6.76 -13.17 -2.80
CA TYR A 75 -6.40 -11.77 -2.95
C TYR A 75 -5.03 -11.49 -2.32
N THR A 76 -4.55 -10.27 -2.49
CA THR A 76 -3.29 -9.82 -1.90
C THR A 76 -3.52 -8.43 -1.34
N LEU A 77 -3.12 -8.24 -0.08
CA LEU A 77 -3.12 -6.96 0.58
C LEU A 77 -1.83 -6.20 0.27
N GLY A 78 -1.93 -4.87 0.30
CA GLY A 78 -0.81 -3.97 0.10
C GLY A 78 -0.92 -2.73 0.97
N ILE A 79 0.11 -1.89 0.96
CA ILE A 79 0.08 -0.58 1.60
C ILE A 79 -0.97 0.27 0.89
N THR A 80 -1.92 0.80 1.64
CA THR A 80 -2.97 1.70 1.16
C THR A 80 -2.86 3.05 1.88
N LEU A 81 -3.68 4.03 1.50
CA LEU A 81 -3.76 5.33 2.18
C LEU A 81 -4.17 5.23 3.67
N PHE A 82 -4.58 4.05 4.15
CA PHE A 82 -4.93 3.81 5.55
C PHE A 82 -3.84 3.08 6.33
N ALA A 83 -2.65 2.88 5.75
CA ALA A 83 -1.65 1.99 6.32
C ALA A 83 -1.08 2.48 7.67
N ASP A 84 -1.02 3.78 7.90
CA ASP A 84 -0.58 4.39 9.17
C ASP A 84 -1.74 4.73 10.12
N GLN A 85 -2.96 4.24 9.85
CA GLN A 85 -4.11 4.63 10.64
C GLN A 85 -4.01 4.09 12.08
N THR A 86 -4.11 5.00 13.04
CA THR A 86 -4.07 4.66 14.46
C THR A 86 -5.37 4.03 14.92
N GLU A 87 -5.30 3.28 16.03
CA GLU A 87 -6.47 2.64 16.64
C GLU A 87 -7.57 3.66 17.01
N THR A 88 -7.16 4.83 17.50
CA THR A 88 -8.09 5.92 17.86
C THR A 88 -8.84 6.42 16.63
N GLU A 89 -8.14 6.72 15.53
CA GLU A 89 -8.77 7.16 14.27
C GLU A 89 -9.68 6.07 13.70
N ARG A 90 -9.29 4.80 13.82
CA ARG A 90 -10.08 3.65 13.36
C ARG A 90 -11.41 3.57 14.09
N ARG A 91 -11.42 3.80 15.40
CA ARG A 91 -12.64 3.82 16.22
C ARG A 91 -13.51 5.04 15.97
N GLN A 92 -12.91 6.19 15.67
CA GLN A 92 -13.63 7.43 15.44
C GLN A 92 -14.24 7.51 14.04
N ARG A 93 -13.77 6.70 13.09
CA ARG A 93 -14.36 6.64 11.75
C ARG A 93 -15.76 6.02 11.84
N PRO A 94 -16.84 6.78 11.56
CA PRO A 94 -18.17 6.18 11.46
C PRO A 94 -18.14 5.14 10.34
N SER A 95 -18.65 3.93 10.61
CA SER A 95 -18.99 3.02 9.52
C SER A 95 -20.03 3.75 8.68
N GLY A 96 -19.87 3.78 7.35
CA GLY A 96 -20.85 4.38 6.44
C GLY A 96 -22.23 3.70 6.48
N ILE A 97 -22.40 2.69 7.33
CA ILE A 97 -23.65 2.00 7.60
C ILE A 97 -24.46 2.86 8.55
N ARG A 98 -25.42 3.60 7.99
CA ARG A 98 -26.53 4.17 8.75
C ARG A 98 -27.59 3.08 8.86
N PHE A 99 -27.99 2.76 10.08
CA PHE A 99 -29.22 2.01 10.33
C PHE A 99 -30.31 3.06 10.54
N ASP A 100 -30.93 3.49 9.45
CA ASP A 100 -32.18 4.25 9.46
C ASP A 100 -33.39 3.33 9.19
#